data_AF-T1BJR3-F1
#
_entry.id   AF-T1BJR3-F1
#
_cell.length_a   1.000
_cell.length_b   1.000
_cell.length_c   1.000
_cell.angle_alpha   90.00
_cell.angle_beta   90.00
_cell.angle_gamma   90.00
#
_symmetry.space_group_name_H-M   'P 1'
#
loop_
_entity.id
_entity.type
_entity.pdbx_description
1 polymer ?
#
loop_
_entity_poly.entity_id
_entity_poly.type
_entity_poly.pdbx_seq_one_letter_code
_entity_poly.pdbx_strand_id
1 'polypeptide(L)' 'GLSSYLFTSDLGLAMRFSEGIRFGELYINMNGPESSQGYHTGFRLTGQAGEGSIHGIHEYTKLKNTYIDFKRW' A
#
# COMPACT_ATOMS: atom_id res chain seq x y z
N GLY A 1 7.71 -7.95 -7.59
CA GLY A 1 6.43 -8.03 -6.86
C GLY A 1 6.42 -7.11 -5.67
N LEU A 2 7.56 -6.96 -4.98
CA LEU A 2 7.71 -6.05 -3.85
C LEU A 2 8.00 -4.61 -4.33
N SER A 3 9.27 -4.19 -4.38
CA SER A 3 9.66 -2.84 -4.81
C SER A 3 10.17 -2.78 -6.25
N SER A 4 10.05 -1.62 -6.90
CA SER A 4 10.50 -1.36 -8.27
C SER A 4 11.00 0.07 -8.44
N TYR A 5 11.91 0.31 -9.38
CA TYR A 5 12.56 1.60 -9.60
C TYR A 5 12.50 1.99 -11.08
N LEU A 6 12.17 3.24 -11.38
CA LEU A 6 12.19 3.83 -12.71
C LEU A 6 12.98 5.13 -12.70
N PHE A 7 13.97 5.24 -13.58
CA PHE A 7 14.71 6.48 -13.81
C PHE A 7 14.38 7.01 -15.20
N THR A 8 13.69 8.16 -15.26
CA THR A 8 13.23 8.75 -16.51
C THR A 8 12.99 10.26 -16.38
N SER A 9 13.19 11.01 -17.46
CA SER A 9 12.75 12.40 -17.59
C SER A 9 11.39 12.53 -18.30
N ASP A 10 10.86 11.44 -18.87
CA ASP A 10 9.56 11.42 -19.54
C ASP A 10 8.42 11.15 -18.54
N LEU A 11 7.60 12.17 -18.28
CA LEU A 11 6.42 12.08 -17.41
C LEU A 11 5.35 11.12 -17.95
N GLY A 12 5.16 11.06 -19.27
CA GLY A 12 4.20 10.15 -19.89
C GLY A 12 4.61 8.70 -19.69
N LEU A 13 5.91 8.40 -19.76
CA LEU A 13 6.44 7.09 -19.40
C LEU A 13 6.23 6.80 -17.91
N ALA A 14 6.54 7.76 -17.04
CA ALA A 14 6.34 7.62 -15.60
C ALA A 14 4.88 7.24 -15.26
N MET A 15 3.89 7.94 -15.81
CA MET A 15 2.48 7.67 -15.57
C MET A 15 2.05 6.28 -16.09
N ARG A 16 2.41 5.94 -17.33
CA ARG A 16 2.09 4.62 -17.90
C ARG A 16 2.73 3.49 -17.11
N PHE A 17 3.94 3.70 -16.58
CA PHE A 17 4.63 2.70 -15.78
C PHE A 17 3.98 2.54 -14.40
N SER A 18 3.63 3.65 -13.73
CA SER A 18 2.88 3.63 -12.46
C SER A 18 1.59 2.82 -12.54
N GLU A 19 0.88 2.88 -13.67
CA GLU A 19 -0.35 2.13 -13.87
C GLU A 19 -0.13 0.68 -14.32
N GLY A 20 0.90 0.43 -15.14
CA GLY A 20 1.07 -0.84 -15.83
C GLY A 20 1.81 -1.92 -15.06
N ILE A 21 2.64 -1.55 -14.07
CA ILE A 21 3.45 -2.53 -13.35
C ILE A 21 2.71 -3.21 -12.22
N ARG A 22 3.13 -4.44 -11.90
CA ARG A 22 2.54 -5.25 -10.82
C ARG A 22 3.53 -5.45 -9.68
N PHE A 23 3.85 -4.33 -9.04
CA PHE A 23 4.70 -4.23 -7.86
C PHE A 23 3.96 -3.40 -6.81
N GLY A 24 4.14 -3.72 -5.53
CA GLY A 24 3.50 -2.97 -4.45
C GLY A 24 4.12 -1.59 -4.23
N GLU A 25 5.36 -1.38 -4.68
CA GLU A 25 6.01 -0.07 -4.61
C GLU A 25 6.72 0.31 -5.92
N LEU A 26 6.67 1.60 -6.24
CA LEU A 26 7.38 2.22 -7.36
C LEU A 26 8.09 3.48 -6.90
N TYR A 27 9.41 3.52 -7.09
CA TYR A 27 10.25 4.70 -6.92
C TYR A 27 10.55 5.30 -8.29
N ILE A 28 10.29 6.60 -8.47
CA ILE A 28 10.62 7.31 -9.70
C ILE A 28 11.71 8.35 -9.39
N ASN A 29 12.87 8.22 -10.05
CA ASN A 29 14.02 9.10 -9.86
C ASN A 29 14.49 9.23 -8.40
N MET A 30 14.32 8.16 -7.61
CA MET A 30 14.68 8.12 -6.20
C MET A 30 15.29 6.74 -5.89
N ASN A 31 16.30 6.72 -5.03
CA ASN A 31 16.98 5.51 -4.57
C ASN A 31 16.40 4.92 -3.26
N GLY A 32 15.46 5.61 -2.62
CA GLY A 32 14.96 5.31 -1.27
C GLY A 32 15.70 6.12 -0.18
N PRO A 33 15.40 5.91 1.11
CA PRO A 33 14.45 4.92 1.63
C PRO A 33 12.99 5.31 1.42
N GLU A 34 12.08 4.37 1.66
CA GLU A 34 10.64 4.60 1.66
C GLU A 34 10.21 5.70 2.63
N SER A 35 9.10 6.37 2.29
CA SER A 35 8.44 7.28 3.23
C SER A 35 7.67 6.48 4.29
N SER A 36 7.91 6.79 5.57
CA SER A 36 7.25 6.10 6.70
C SER A 36 5.73 6.20 6.73
N GLN A 37 5.15 7.14 5.98
CA GLN A 37 3.69 7.31 5.86
C GLN A 37 3.06 6.36 4.82
N GLY A 38 3.87 5.73 3.96
CA GLY A 38 3.42 4.80 2.95
C GLY A 38 2.90 3.48 3.54
N TYR A 39 2.09 2.77 2.77
CA TYR A 39 1.80 1.37 3.03
C TYR A 39 2.74 0.52 2.18
N HIS A 40 3.67 -0.16 2.83
CA HIS A 40 4.72 -0.94 2.20
C HIS A 40 4.22 -2.36 2.02
N THR A 41 3.89 -2.72 0.78
CA THR A 41 3.30 -4.01 0.45
C THR A 41 3.94 -4.62 -0.79
N GLY A 42 3.66 -5.90 -1.03
CA GLY A 42 4.10 -6.61 -2.22
C GLY A 42 2.91 -7.29 -2.91
N PHE A 43 3.03 -7.51 -4.21
CA PHE A 43 2.01 -8.18 -5.00
C PHE A 43 2.39 -9.64 -5.31
N ARG A 44 1.36 -10.46 -5.56
CA ARG A 44 1.49 -11.89 -5.91
C ARG A 44 2.07 -12.71 -4.76
N LEU A 45 3.21 -13.36 -4.98
CA LEU A 45 3.84 -14.27 -4.02
C LEU A 45 4.81 -13.55 -3.07
N THR A 46 4.91 -12.22 -3.12
CA THR A 46 5.84 -11.47 -2.28
C THR A 46 5.24 -10.97 -0.97
N GLY A 47 3.98 -11.31 -0.67
CA GLY A 47 3.25 -10.89 0.53
C GLY A 47 1.76 -10.67 0.23
N GLN A 48 0.90 -10.89 1.23
CA GLN A 48 -0.55 -10.63 1.12
C GLN A 48 -1.00 -9.37 1.86
N ALA A 49 -0.13 -8.82 2.71
CA ALA A 49 -0.37 -7.65 3.54
C ALA A 49 0.81 -6.67 3.38
N GLY A 50 0.87 -5.67 4.25
CA GLY A 50 1.90 -4.65 4.26
C GLY A 50 2.01 -3.96 5.60
N GLU A 51 3.01 -3.10 5.74
CA GLU A 51 3.35 -2.40 6.97
C GLU A 51 3.33 -0.88 6.74
N GLY A 52 3.17 -0.10 7.81
CA GLY A 52 3.09 1.36 7.73
C GLY A 52 1.71 1.91 7.34
N SER A 53 1.57 3.24 7.38
CA SER A 53 0.30 3.98 7.23
C SER A 53 -0.85 3.51 8.17
N ILE A 54 -2.04 4.08 7.98
CA ILE A 54 -3.27 3.61 8.62
C ILE A 54 -3.64 2.17 8.21
N HIS A 55 -3.27 1.73 7.01
CA HIS A 55 -3.56 0.39 6.51
C HIS A 55 -2.80 -0.69 7.28
N GLY A 56 -1.53 -0.46 7.64
CA GLY A 56 -0.76 -1.38 8.47
C GLY A 56 -1.36 -1.54 9.87
N ILE A 57 -1.89 -0.45 10.46
CA ILE A 57 -2.60 -0.53 11.76
C ILE A 57 -3.83 -1.43 11.65
N HIS A 58 -4.53 -1.44 10.51
CA HIS A 58 -5.69 -2.29 10.31
C HIS A 58 -5.36 -3.79 10.29
N GLU A 59 -4.13 -4.18 9.93
CA GLU A 59 -3.69 -5.59 10.00
C GLU A 59 -3.63 -6.11 11.45
N TYR A 60 -3.36 -5.23 12.42
CA TYR A 60 -3.27 -5.57 13.85
C TYR A 60 -4.55 -5.32 14.63
N THR A 61 -5.60 -4.83 13.98
CA THR A 61 -6.91 -4.60 14.62
C THR A 61 -7.97 -5.53 14.05
N LYS A 62 -9.08 -5.70 14.78
CA LYS A 62 -10.23 -6.47 14.31
C LYS A 62 -11.46 -5.55 14.32
N LEU A 63 -12.12 -5.45 13.18
CA LEU A 63 -13.39 -4.77 13.07
C LEU A 63 -14.48 -5.66 13.67
N LYS A 64 -15.25 -5.11 14.62
CA LYS A 64 -16.39 -5.77 15.24
C LYS A 64 -17.61 -4.85 15.14
N ASN A 65 -18.66 -5.33 14.49
CA ASN A 65 -19.95 -4.66 14.47
C ASN A 65 -20.81 -5.20 15.61
N THR A 66 -21.41 -4.29 16.37
CA THR A 66 -22.30 -4.64 17.48
C THR A 66 -23.66 -3.99 17.24
N TYR A 67 -24.70 -4.81 17.13
CA TYR A 67 -26.08 -4.36 17.02
C TYR A 67 -26.78 -4.61 18.35
N ILE A 68 -27.37 -3.57 18.93
CA ILE A 68 -28.02 -3.64 20.23
C ILE A 68 -29.44 -3.11 20.08
N ASP A 69 -30.43 -3.99 20.27
CA ASP A 69 -31.81 -3.58 20.54
C ASP A 69 -32.02 -3.63 22.06
N PHE A 70 -31.87 -2.46 22.70
CA PHE A 70 -32.03 -2.33 24.14
C PHE A 70 -33.38 -1.70 24.46
N LYS A 71 -34.35 -2.52 24.89
CA LYS A 71 -35.61 -2.01 25.45
C LYS A 71 -35.36 -1.40 26.82
N ARG A 72 -35.82 -0.16 26.99
CA ARG A 72 -35.92 0.49 28.30
C ARG A 72 -37.39 0.51 28.70
N TRP A 73 -37.77 -0.47 29.53
CA TRP A 73 -39.07 -0.68 30.20
C TRP A 73 -40.31 -0.58 29.31
#